data_AF-A0A7I8ETG7-F1
#
_entry.id   AF-A0A7I8ETG7-F1
#
_cell.length_a   1.000
_cell.length_b   1.000
_cell.length_c   1.000
_cell.angle_alpha   90.00
_cell.angle_beta   90.00
_cell.angle_gamma   90.00
#
_symmetry.space_group_name_H-M   'P 1'
#
loop_
_entity.id
_entity.type
_entity.pdbx_description
1 polymer ?
#
loop_
_entity_poly.entity_id
_entity_poly.type
_entity_poly.pdbx_seq_one_letter_code
_entity_poly.pdbx_strand_id
1 'polypeptide(L)' 'MYKETPQWRLFLYRHYSREYGTLVSAGEYQINELVRFDNGQAKGTVAWKYQDQNGRLVYVLEDYSGFPFKITAQEIISRV' A
#
# COMPACT_ATOMS: atom_id res chain seq x y z
N MET A 1 -21.16 12.91 7.20
CA MET A 1 -20.88 13.01 5.76
C MET A 1 -19.89 11.90 5.41
N TYR A 2 -20.41 10.69 5.17
CA TYR A 2 -19.65 9.48 4.83
C TYR A 2 -20.45 8.83 3.73
N LYS A 3 -19.97 8.71 2.46
CA LYS A 3 -20.61 7.81 1.47
C LYS A 3 -19.96 7.64 0.08
N GLU A 4 -18.70 8.00 -0.16
CA GLU A 4 -18.05 7.68 -1.46
C GLU A 4 -16.68 7.00 -1.34
N THR A 5 -16.49 6.18 -0.31
CA THR A 5 -15.40 5.18 -0.33
C THR A 5 -16.02 3.80 -0.51
N PRO A 6 -16.24 3.31 -1.76
CA PRO A 6 -16.13 1.85 -1.88
C PRO A 6 -15.67 1.26 -3.22
N GLN A 7 -16.10 1.73 -4.40
CA GLN A 7 -15.97 0.90 -5.62
C GLN A 7 -14.53 0.81 -6.12
N TRP A 8 -13.86 1.96 -6.22
CA TRP A 8 -12.47 2.05 -6.63
C TRP A 8 -11.54 1.29 -5.66
N ARG A 9 -11.69 1.56 -4.35
CA ARG A 9 -10.89 0.90 -3.31
C ARG A 9 -11.09 -0.62 -3.31
N LEU A 10 -12.33 -1.08 -3.51
CA LEU A 10 -12.65 -2.50 -3.63
C LEU A 10 -12.08 -3.10 -4.92
N PHE A 11 -12.13 -2.37 -6.04
CA PHE A 11 -11.54 -2.79 -7.31
C PHE A 11 -10.03 -3.02 -7.16
N LEU A 12 -9.32 -2.07 -6.56
CA LEU A 12 -7.89 -2.19 -6.27
C LEU A 12 -7.59 -3.33 -5.33
N TYR A 13 -8.34 -3.45 -4.24
CA TYR A 13 -8.18 -4.54 -3.30
C TYR A 13 -8.30 -5.90 -4.00
N ARG A 14 -9.31 -6.06 -4.87
CA ARG A 14 -9.48 -7.28 -5.67
C ARG A 14 -8.34 -7.49 -6.66
N HIS A 15 -7.87 -6.42 -7.31
CA HIS A 15 -6.74 -6.48 -8.25
C HIS A 15 -5.47 -6.98 -7.54
N TYR A 16 -5.09 -6.33 -6.44
CA TYR A 16 -3.89 -6.70 -5.68
C TYR A 16 -4.01 -8.03 -4.95
N SER A 17 -5.20 -8.38 -4.44
CA SER A 17 -5.42 -9.72 -3.85
C SER A 17 -5.32 -10.82 -4.91
N ARG A 18 -5.66 -10.54 -6.16
CA ARG A 18 -5.46 -11.48 -7.28
C ARG A 18 -3.98 -11.59 -7.67
N GLU A 19 -3.23 -10.49 -7.61
CA GLU A 19 -1.80 -10.45 -7.94
C GLU A 19 -0.94 -11.11 -6.85
N TYR A 20 -1.22 -10.84 -5.58
CA TYR A 20 -0.37 -11.19 -4.44
C TYR A 20 -1.01 -12.14 -3.42
N GLY A 21 -2.26 -12.54 -3.62
CA GLY A 21 -2.97 -13.46 -2.71
C GLY A 21 -3.49 -12.76 -1.46
N THR A 22 -3.22 -13.33 -0.29
CA THR A 22 -3.81 -12.87 0.97
C THR A 22 -3.03 -11.73 1.60
N LEU A 23 -3.75 -10.84 2.30
CA LEU A 23 -3.13 -9.82 3.14
C LEU A 23 -2.25 -10.45 4.21
N VAL A 24 -1.14 -9.80 4.54
CA VAL A 24 -0.22 -10.23 5.59
C VAL A 24 -0.13 -9.19 6.70
N SER A 25 0.05 -9.65 7.94
CA SER A 25 0.32 -8.78 9.09
C SER A 25 1.80 -8.41 9.22
N ALA A 26 2.69 -9.21 8.61
CA ALA A 26 4.13 -9.02 8.64
C ALA A 26 4.56 -7.70 7.96
N GLY A 27 5.80 -7.30 8.26
CA GLY A 27 6.44 -6.13 7.68
C GLY A 27 6.72 -5.02 8.67
N GLU A 28 7.60 -4.13 8.24
CA GLU A 28 8.12 -3.02 9.02
C GLU A 28 7.09 -1.90 9.23
N TYR A 29 6.26 -1.66 8.22
CA TYR A 29 5.28 -0.57 8.20
C TYR A 29 3.87 -1.10 8.48
N GLN A 30 3.10 -0.33 9.24
CA GLN A 30 1.74 -0.65 9.65
C GLN A 30 0.71 -0.08 8.67
N ILE A 31 -0.48 -0.68 8.63
CA ILE A 31 -1.61 -0.10 7.89
C ILE A 31 -1.96 1.26 8.52
N ASN A 32 -2.26 2.25 7.69
CA ASN A 32 -2.45 3.66 8.02
C ASN A 32 -1.17 4.40 8.45
N GLU A 33 0.01 3.79 8.34
CA GLU A 33 1.27 4.48 8.57
C GLU A 33 1.63 5.35 7.37
N LEU A 34 2.14 6.55 7.65
CA LEU A 34 2.60 7.50 6.63
C LEU A 34 4.10 7.29 6.37
N VAL A 35 4.45 7.07 5.11
CA VAL A 35 5.82 6.73 4.68
C VAL A 35 6.29 7.62 3.52
N ARG A 36 7.62 7.76 3.36
CA ARG A 36 8.31 8.48 2.27
C ARG A 36 9.03 7.52 1.33
N PHE A 37 9.12 7.88 0.04
CA PHE A 37 9.72 7.04 -1.02
C PHE A 37 10.90 7.71 -1.72
N ASP A 38 11.70 6.90 -2.41
CA ASP A 38 13.01 7.23 -3.02
C ASP A 38 12.99 8.46 -3.95
N ASN A 39 11.82 8.85 -4.48
CA ASN A 39 11.66 10.09 -5.25
C ASN A 39 11.68 11.38 -4.40
N GLY A 40 11.96 11.28 -3.09
CA GLY A 40 12.32 12.38 -2.20
C GLY A 40 11.19 13.30 -1.75
N GLN A 41 10.00 13.27 -2.38
CA GLN A 41 8.90 14.18 -2.05
C GLN A 41 7.54 13.51 -1.89
N ALA A 42 7.29 12.34 -2.50
CA ALA A 42 6.00 11.69 -2.37
C ALA A 42 5.85 11.03 -0.99
N LYS A 43 4.68 11.25 -0.37
CA LYS A 43 4.28 10.54 0.85
C LYS A 43 3.01 9.74 0.54
N GLY A 44 2.89 8.59 1.17
CA GLY A 44 1.76 7.69 0.98
C GLY A 44 1.41 7.00 2.29
N THR A 45 0.14 6.70 2.45
CA THR A 45 -0.41 5.99 3.60
C THR A 45 -0.52 4.51 3.24
N VAL A 46 -0.01 3.63 4.09
CA VAL A 46 -0.11 2.18 3.86
C VAL A 46 -1.57 1.74 3.90
N ALA A 47 -2.10 1.28 2.78
CA ALA A 47 -3.47 0.77 2.69
C ALA A 47 -3.51 -0.76 2.87
N TRP A 48 -2.57 -1.48 2.27
CA TRP A 48 -2.51 -2.95 2.32
C TRP A 48 -1.09 -3.47 2.31
N LYS A 49 -0.95 -4.70 2.80
CA LYS A 49 0.31 -5.44 2.88
C LYS A 49 0.10 -6.83 2.31
N TYR A 50 0.95 -7.23 1.38
CA TYR A 50 0.93 -8.54 0.74
C TYR A 50 2.31 -9.17 0.72
N GLN A 51 2.35 -10.44 0.33
CA GLN A 51 3.58 -11.17 0.07
C GLN A 51 3.54 -11.69 -1.38
N ASP A 52 4.56 -11.38 -2.18
CA ASP A 52 4.65 -11.88 -3.55
C ASP A 52 4.99 -13.38 -3.59
N GLN A 53 4.99 -13.97 -4.79
CA GLN A 53 5.33 -15.39 -4.99
C GLN A 53 6.76 -15.75 -4.58
N ASN A 54 7.66 -14.77 -4.45
CA ASN A 54 9.05 -14.94 -4.02
C ASN A 54 9.23 -14.68 -2.51
N GLY A 55 8.13 -14.47 -1.77
CA GLY A 55 8.16 -14.20 -0.34
C GLY A 55 8.48 -12.74 0.02
N ARG A 56 8.54 -11.81 -0.94
CA ARG A 56 8.85 -10.40 -0.71
C ARG A 56 7.62 -9.62 -0.25
N LEU A 57 7.82 -8.70 0.68
CA LEU A 57 6.76 -7.81 1.16
C LEU A 57 6.47 -6.72 0.15
N VAL A 58 5.19 -6.60 -0.20
CA VAL A 58 4.65 -5.56 -1.08
C VAL A 58 3.70 -4.70 -0.27
N TYR A 59 3.91 -3.39 -0.30
CA TYR A 59 3.03 -2.40 0.31
C TYR A 59 2.24 -1.70 -0.80
N VAL A 60 0.93 -1.60 -0.61
CA VAL A 60 0.10 -0.75 -1.46
C VAL A 60 -0.23 0.49 -0.65
N LEU A 61 0.08 1.64 -1.24
CA LEU A 61 0.01 2.92 -0.58
C LEU A 61 -1.00 3.81 -1.28
N GLU A 62 -1.63 4.70 -0.53
CA GLU A 62 -2.51 5.76 -1.03
C GLU A 62 -1.82 7.12 -0.81
N ASP A 63 -1.61 7.89 -1.88
CA ASP A 63 -1.16 9.28 -1.72
C ASP A 63 -2.28 10.20 -1.20
N TYR A 64 -1.93 11.46 -0.95
CA TYR A 64 -2.89 12.49 -0.51
C TYR A 64 -3.98 12.82 -1.54
N SER A 65 -3.81 12.42 -2.80
CA SER A 65 -4.83 12.57 -3.83
C SER A 65 -5.76 11.36 -3.93
N GLY A 66 -5.56 10.34 -3.09
CA GLY A 66 -6.34 9.10 -3.09
C GLY A 66 -5.96 8.15 -4.23
N PHE A 67 -4.83 8.39 -4.90
CA PHE A 67 -4.31 7.49 -5.91
C PHE A 67 -3.47 6.39 -5.24
N PRO A 68 -3.80 5.12 -5.48
CA PRO A 68 -3.04 3.98 -5.03
C PRO A 68 -1.83 3.76 -5.93
N PHE A 69 -0.73 3.30 -5.34
CA PHE A 69 0.37 2.74 -6.11
C PHE A 69 1.03 1.63 -5.29
N LYS A 70 1.64 0.68 -6.00
CA LYS A 70 2.35 -0.43 -5.38
C LYS A 70 3.82 -0.09 -5.25
N ILE A 71 4.41 -0.50 -4.13
CA ILE A 71 5.82 -0.33 -3.86
C ILE A 71 6.33 -1.52 -3.05
N THR A 72 7.58 -1.90 -3.26
CA THR A 72 8.26 -2.89 -2.44
C THR A 72 8.78 -2.24 -1.16
N ALA A 73 8.99 -3.05 -0.12
CA ALA A 73 9.57 -2.59 1.15
C ALA A 73 10.87 -1.78 0.97
N GLN A 74 11.67 -2.16 -0.03
CA GLN A 74 13.02 -1.63 -0.27
C GLN A 74 13.02 -0.21 -0.85
N GLU A 75 11.91 0.21 -1.45
CA GLU A 75 11.78 1.53 -2.07
C GLU A 75 11.21 2.57 -1.07
N ILE A 76 10.87 2.16 0.15
CA ILE A 76 10.45 3.04 1.24
C ILE A 76 11.71 3.53 1.98
N ILE A 77 11.96 4.84 1.96
CA ILE A 77 13.16 5.44 2.58
C ILE A 77 12.98 5.59 4.09
N SER A 78 11.80 6.06 4.52
CA SER A 78 11.59 6.40 5.93
C SER A 78 10.12 6.52 6.32
N ARG A 79 9.87 6.39 7.62
CA ARG A 79 8.63 6.77 8.30
C ARG A 79 8.58 8.29 8.45
N VAL A 80 7.37 8.86 8.44
CA VAL A 80 7.15 10.30 8.67
C VAL A 80 6.83 10.58 10.12
#